data_AF-A0A961MP13-F1
#
_entry.id   AF-A0A961MP13-F1
#
_cell.length_a   1.000
_cell.length_b   1.000
_cell.length_c   1.000
_cell.angle_alpha   90.00
_cell.angle_beta   90.00
_cell.angle_gamma   90.00
#
_symmetry.space_group_name_H-M   'P 1'
#
loop_
_entity.id
_entity.type
_entity.pdbx_description
1 polymer ?
#
loop_
_entity_poly.entity_id
_entity_poly.type
_entity_poly.pdbx_seq_one_letter_code
_entity_poly.pdbx_strand_id
1 'polypeptide(L)' 'MDDGTRIELEAAAFRALRDHLRARTDVQNIDLMNLAGFCRNCLSRWYQEAAA' A
#
# COMPACT_ATOMS: atom_id res chain seq x y z
N MET A 1 -15.73 10.86 -13.62
CA MET A 1 -14.39 11.21 -13.15
C MET A 1 -13.46 11.03 -14.32
N ASP A 2 -12.63 12.02 -14.64
CA ASP A 2 -11.59 11.88 -15.66
C ASP A 2 -10.41 11.04 -15.13
N ASP A 3 -9.57 10.56 -16.04
CA ASP A 3 -8.47 9.67 -15.69
C ASP A 3 -7.39 10.33 -14.83
N GLY A 4 -7.14 11.63 -15.03
CA GLY A 4 -6.18 12.38 -14.22
C GLY A 4 -6.64 12.49 -12.77
N THR A 5 -7.89 12.88 -12.56
CA THR A 5 -8.49 12.93 -11.22
C THR A 5 -8.51 11.56 -10.55
N ARG A 6 -8.78 10.48 -11.31
CA ARG A 6 -8.73 9.11 -10.79
C ARG A 6 -7.34 8.75 -10.26
N ILE A 7 -6.31 8.98 -11.07
CA ILE A 7 -4.91 8.65 -10.72
C ILE A 7 -4.47 9.40 -9.46
N GLU A 8 -4.80 10.69 -9.35
CA GLU A 8 -4.44 11.48 -8.18
C GLU A 8 -5.10 10.97 -6.89
N LEU A 9 -6.38 10.58 -6.98
CA LEU A 9 -7.10 10.02 -5.83
C LEU A 9 -6.54 8.65 -5.41
N GLU A 10 -6.26 7.77 -6.37
CA GLU A 10 -5.66 6.46 -6.11
C GLU A 10 -4.26 6.61 -5.48
N ALA A 11 -3.44 7.51 -6.01
CA ALA A 11 -2.11 7.79 -5.48
C ALA A 11 -2.18 8.41 -4.07
N ALA A 12 -3.15 9.30 -3.81
CA ALA A 12 -3.38 9.87 -2.49
C ALA A 12 -3.81 8.80 -1.47
N ALA A 13 -4.71 7.89 -1.86
CA ALA A 13 -5.13 6.77 -1.02
C ALA A 13 -3.96 5.83 -0.69
N PHE A 14 -3.11 5.52 -1.67
CA PHE A 14 -1.93 4.67 -1.44
C PHE A 14 -0.92 5.33 -0.48
N ARG A 15 -0.65 6.63 -0.64
CA ARG A 15 0.20 7.38 0.30
C ARG A 15 -0.36 7.36 1.73
N ALA A 16 -1.67 7.53 1.88
CA ALA A 16 -2.33 7.46 3.18
C ALA A 16 -2.20 6.07 3.82
N LEU A 17 -2.39 4.99 3.06
CA LEU A 17 -2.20 3.62 3.53
C LEU A 17 -0.75 3.36 3.97
N ARG A 18 0.22 3.78 3.16
CA ARG A 18 1.65 3.66 3.48
C ARG A 18 1.97 4.33 4.81
N ASP A 19 1.50 5.56 5.00
CA ASP A 19 1.80 6.34 6.19
C ASP A 19 1.09 5.78 7.43
N HIS A 20 -0.14 5.29 7.28
CA HIS A 20 -0.85 4.56 8.33
C HIS A 20 -0.07 3.31 8.79
N LEU A 21 0.36 2.47 7.83
CA LEU A 21 1.13 1.24 8.13
C LEU A 21 2.53 1.52 8.67
N ARG A 22 3.11 2.70 8.35
CA ARG A 22 4.38 3.17 8.91
C ARG A 22 4.24 3.61 10.36
N ALA A 23 3.12 4.25 10.72
CA ALA A 23 2.83 4.65 12.10
C ALA A 23 2.47 3.45 13.00
N ARG A 24 1.79 2.44 12.44
CA ARG A 24 1.40 1.20 13.13
C ARG A 24 2.53 0.16 13.14
N THR A 25 3.62 0.47 13.83
CA THR A 25 4.79 -0.43 13.97
C THR A 25 4.49 -1.67 14.82
N ASP A 26 3.41 -1.64 15.61
CA ASP A 26 2.90 -2.75 16.40
C ASP A 26 2.30 -3.88 15.56
N VAL A 27 1.83 -3.57 14.34
CA VAL A 27 1.23 -4.56 13.44
C VAL A 27 2.34 -5.30 12.70
N GLN A 28 2.51 -6.60 12.94
CA GLN A 28 3.57 -7.35 12.26
C GLN A 28 3.19 -7.71 10.82
N ASN A 29 4.19 -7.85 9.95
CA ASN A 29 3.97 -8.30 8.58
C ASN A 29 3.36 -9.71 8.52
N ILE A 30 3.72 -10.59 9.46
CA ILE A 30 3.20 -11.96 9.49
C ILE A 30 1.69 -11.98 9.81
N ASP A 31 1.23 -11.11 10.70
CA ASP A 31 -0.19 -11.01 11.03
C ASP A 31 -1.00 -10.50 9.83
N LEU A 32 -0.49 -9.49 9.11
CA LEU A 32 -1.08 -9.01 7.87
C LEU A 32 -1.14 -10.11 6.79
N MET A 33 -0.06 -10.87 6.63
CA MET A 33 -0.04 -11.99 5.68
C MET A 33 -1.08 -13.05 6.03
N ASN A 34 -1.15 -13.46 7.30
CA ASN A 34 -2.07 -14.51 7.74
C ASN A 34 -3.54 -14.09 7.63
N LEU A 35 -3.84 -12.81 7.89
CA LEU A 35 -5.22 -12.31 7.86
C LEU A 35 -5.68 -11.88 6.47
N ALA A 36 -4.86 -11.12 5.75
CA ALA A 36 -5.27 -10.43 4.52
C ALA A 36 -4.57 -10.96 3.26
N GLY A 37 -3.63 -11.89 3.39
CA GLY A 37 -2.89 -12.46 2.25
C GLY A 37 -1.84 -11.51 1.64
N PHE A 38 -1.57 -10.35 2.25
CA PHE A 38 -0.50 -9.43 1.86
C PHE A 38 0.08 -8.71 3.07
N CYS A 39 1.28 -8.15 2.92
CA CYS A 39 1.89 -7.28 3.94
C CYS A 39 2.68 -6.13 3.30
N ARG A 40 3.43 -5.38 4.11
CA ARG A 40 4.26 -4.25 3.66
C ARG A 40 5.27 -4.66 2.59
N ASN A 41 5.83 -5.87 2.67
CA ASN A 41 6.78 -6.37 1.68
C ASN A 41 6.12 -6.62 0.32
N CYS A 42 4.86 -7.07 0.31
CA CYS A 42 4.08 -7.23 -0.92
C CYS A 42 3.83 -5.88 -1.59
N LEU A 43 3.45 -4.85 -0.81
CA LEU A 43 3.28 -3.49 -1.32
C LEU A 43 4.57 -2.94 -1.94
N SER A 44 5.73 -3.16 -1.29
CA SER A 44 7.03 -2.76 -1.84
C SER A 44 7.35 -3.47 -3.15
N ARG A 45 7.05 -4.76 -3.27
CA ARG A 45 7.26 -5.52 -4.50
C ARG A 45 6.35 -5.02 -5.64
N TRP A 46 5.06 -4.83 -5.38
CA TRP A 46 4.13 -4.30 -6.38
C TRP A 46 4.52 -2.91 -6.86
N TYR A 47 5.03 -2.06 -5.96
CA TYR A 47 5.55 -0.76 -6.34
C TYR A 47 6.77 -0.86 -7.27
N GLN A 48 7.69 -1.80 -7.01
CA GLN A 48 8.82 -2.06 -7.89
C GLN A 48 8.37 -2.62 -9.25
N GLU A 49 7.41 -3.55 -9.26
CA GLU A 49 6.83 -4.11 -10.49
C GLU A 49 6.13 -3.03 -11.34
N ALA A 50 5.41 -2.10 -10.71
CA ALA A 50 4.74 -0.99 -11.41
C ALA A 50 5.70 0.09 -11.95
N ALA A 51 6.96 0.08 -11.50
CA ALA A 51 8.00 1.01 -11.96
C ALA A 51 8.88 0.43 -13.08
N ALA A 52 8.73 -0.86 -13.40
CA ALA A 52 9.43 -1.56 -14.48
C ALA A 52 8.65 -1.44 -15.80
#